data_AF-A0A2I1HV55-F1
#
_entry.id   AF-A0A2I1HV55-F1
#
_cell.length_a   1.000
_cell.length_b   1.000
_cell.length_c   1.000
_cell.angle_alpha   90.00
_cell.angle_beta   90.00
_cell.angle_gamma   90.00
#
_symmetry.space_group_name_H-M   'P 1'
#
loop_
_entity.id
_entity.type
_entity.pdbx_description
1 polymer ?
#
loop_
_entity_poly.entity_id
_entity_poly.type
_entity_poly.pdbx_seq_one_letter_code
_entity_poly.pdbx_strand_id
1 'polypeptide(L)'
;MSDIYEVLETIKERHEREKHEEGKEESQIDPSCPICYKVKEGSEPEWFKEFWKIFRKVILATMNYNKNTIRKLEEYIVLTRKDKDDKYILNRKKRKRVKELEKVNRKGEELLDVIVVSIKYRDEPNYKKIGIISVIKMICEHYIFDKEDNLLVEEKKIEGILGNEELLKYKYIIEDDELDRRFVVLEEWLEKEKIVIIEFITQHTMRYFKEILHMEKSILNEENRDTVKNFQKNIKYQWWDKNKYPEPWVNDDLTDKIIGKIVETKGFVEEYSDES
;
A
#
# COMPACT_ATOMS: atom_id res chain seq x y z
N MET A 1 -4.97 15.48 -6.28
CA MET A 1 -3.60 15.92 -6.55
C MET A 1 -2.66 14.75 -6.38
N SER A 2 -1.86 14.47 -7.40
CA SER A 2 -0.83 13.44 -7.44
C SER A 2 0.46 13.99 -6.84
N ASP A 3 1.09 13.22 -5.97
CA ASP A 3 2.34 13.56 -5.28
C ASP A 3 3.60 13.13 -6.06
N ILE A 4 3.44 12.62 -7.28
CA ILE A 4 4.55 12.14 -8.13
C ILE A 4 4.66 12.87 -9.47
N TYR A 5 3.60 13.52 -9.95
CA TYR A 5 3.52 13.97 -11.34
C TYR A 5 4.58 15.03 -11.71
N GLU A 6 4.72 16.09 -10.91
CA GLU A 6 5.68 17.17 -11.17
C GLU A 6 7.14 16.67 -11.18
N VAL A 7 7.46 15.74 -10.27
CA VAL A 7 8.78 15.11 -10.18
C VAL A 7 9.06 14.27 -11.43
N LEU A 8 8.09 13.49 -11.90
CA LEU A 8 8.22 12.67 -13.09
C LEU A 8 8.37 13.51 -14.37
N GLU A 9 7.61 14.60 -14.51
CA GLU A 9 7.76 15.51 -15.66
C GLU A 9 9.15 16.15 -15.69
N THR A 10 9.68 16.57 -14.53
CA THR A 10 11.05 17.11 -14.45
C THR A 10 12.11 16.09 -14.87
N ILE A 11 11.97 14.84 -14.41
CA ILE A 11 12.88 13.73 -14.77
C ILE A 11 12.84 13.48 -16.28
N LYS A 12 11.64 13.44 -16.85
CA LYS A 12 11.38 13.19 -18.27
C LYS A 12 11.96 14.29 -19.15
N GLU A 13 11.70 15.56 -18.84
CA GLU A 13 12.24 16.70 -19.61
C GLU A 13 13.77 16.72 -19.64
N ARG A 14 14.40 16.36 -18.51
CA ARG A 14 15.86 16.25 -18.43
C ARG A 14 16.37 15.05 -19.21
N HIS A 15 15.73 13.89 -19.08
CA HIS A 15 16.10 12.67 -19.80
C HIS A 15 16.00 12.85 -21.32
N GLU A 16 14.90 13.41 -21.82
CA GLU A 16 14.71 13.64 -23.26
C GLU A 16 15.85 14.49 -23.84
N ARG A 17 16.15 15.61 -23.19
CA ARG A 17 17.22 16.52 -23.61
C ARG A 17 18.60 15.86 -23.55
N GLU A 18 18.96 15.31 -22.41
CA GLU A 18 20.31 14.78 -22.20
C GLU A 18 20.57 13.51 -23.01
N LYS A 19 19.59 12.59 -23.06
CA LYS A 19 19.78 11.26 -23.65
C LYS A 19 19.42 11.21 -25.13
N HIS A 20 18.35 11.88 -25.56
CA HIS A 20 17.80 11.75 -26.91
C HIS A 20 18.19 12.92 -27.81
N GLU A 21 18.27 14.14 -27.28
CA GLU A 21 18.66 15.32 -28.07
C GLU A 21 20.18 15.54 -28.09
N GLU A 22 20.83 15.54 -26.92
CA GLU A 22 22.26 15.84 -26.76
C GLU A 22 23.15 14.59 -26.87
N GLY A 23 22.58 13.39 -26.72
CA GLY A 23 23.30 12.12 -26.86
C GLY A 23 24.37 11.88 -25.78
N LYS A 24 24.19 12.41 -24.56
CA LYS A 24 25.13 12.24 -23.45
C LYS A 24 25.28 10.76 -23.07
N GLU A 25 26.51 10.35 -22.76
CA GLU A 25 26.79 9.01 -22.26
C GLU A 25 26.18 8.81 -20.86
N GLU A 26 26.42 9.77 -19.95
CA GLU A 26 25.78 9.88 -18.64
C GLU A 26 24.63 10.88 -18.71
N SER A 27 23.42 10.43 -18.39
CA SER A 27 22.20 11.24 -18.41
C SER A 27 21.28 10.85 -17.26
N GLN A 28 20.37 11.76 -16.91
CA GLN A 28 19.19 11.41 -16.12
C GLN A 28 18.51 10.16 -16.71
N ILE A 29 18.09 9.24 -15.85
CA ILE A 29 17.32 8.06 -16.25
C ILE A 29 15.84 8.38 -16.06
N ASP A 30 15.03 8.15 -17.09
CA ASP A 30 13.57 8.15 -17.03
C ASP A 30 13.05 6.71 -17.19
N PRO A 31 12.56 6.07 -16.11
CA PRO A 31 11.99 4.74 -16.16
C PRO A 31 10.76 4.60 -17.07
N SER A 32 10.10 5.72 -17.42
CA SER A 32 8.91 5.76 -18.27
C SER A 32 9.22 5.89 -19.77
N CYS A 33 10.48 6.13 -20.13
CA CYS A 33 10.87 6.42 -21.51
C CYS A 33 10.53 5.29 -22.50
N PRO A 34 9.64 5.52 -23.48
CA PRO A 34 9.22 4.48 -24.44
C PRO A 34 10.30 4.19 -25.50
N ILE A 35 11.29 5.07 -25.68
CA ILE A 35 12.41 4.88 -26.59
C ILE A 35 13.42 3.92 -25.96
N CYS A 36 13.84 4.21 -24.72
CA CYS A 36 14.77 3.36 -23.96
C CYS A 36 14.18 1.98 -23.63
N TYR A 37 12.88 1.91 -23.35
CA TYR A 37 12.21 0.68 -22.90
C TYR A 37 11.13 0.21 -23.88
N LYS A 38 11.43 0.22 -25.17
CA LYS A 38 10.49 -0.14 -26.23
C LYS A 38 9.89 -1.54 -26.05
N VAL A 39 8.57 -1.61 -26.12
CA VAL A 39 7.81 -2.87 -26.22
C VAL A 39 7.83 -3.34 -27.67
N LYS A 40 8.13 -4.61 -27.91
CA LYS A 40 8.01 -5.20 -29.25
C LYS A 40 6.53 -5.42 -29.54
N GLU A 41 6.06 -4.94 -30.68
CA GLU A 41 4.65 -5.10 -31.07
C GLU A 41 4.23 -6.57 -31.06
N GLY A 42 3.14 -6.88 -30.36
CA GLY A 42 2.61 -8.24 -30.24
C GLY A 42 3.36 -9.14 -29.24
N SER A 43 4.33 -8.61 -28.50
CA SER A 43 5.03 -9.35 -27.43
C SER A 43 4.36 -9.24 -26.06
N GLU A 44 3.32 -8.42 -25.95
CA GLU A 44 2.58 -8.22 -24.72
C GLU A 44 1.83 -9.48 -24.30
N PRO A 45 2.05 -9.99 -23.07
CA PRO A 45 1.27 -11.09 -22.53
C PRO A 45 -0.22 -10.74 -22.46
N GLU A 46 -1.10 -11.73 -22.67
CA GLU A 46 -2.54 -11.49 -22.66
C GLU A 46 -3.03 -10.96 -21.30
N TRP A 47 -2.49 -11.50 -20.21
CA TRP A 47 -2.76 -11.03 -18.85
C TRP A 47 -2.44 -9.53 -18.66
N PHE A 48 -1.41 -9.03 -19.35
CA PHE A 48 -0.99 -7.64 -19.25
C PHE A 48 -1.96 -6.73 -20.01
N LYS A 49 -2.47 -7.17 -21.17
CA LYS A 49 -3.47 -6.41 -21.92
C LYS A 49 -4.76 -6.23 -21.11
N GLU A 50 -5.19 -7.30 -20.45
CA GLU A 50 -6.32 -7.30 -19.52
C GLU A 50 -6.09 -6.33 -18.36
N PHE A 51 -4.94 -6.45 -17.67
CA PHE A 51 -4.54 -5.50 -16.64
C PHE A 51 -4.60 -4.06 -17.13
N TRP A 52 -3.97 -3.77 -18.26
CA TRP A 52 -3.85 -2.41 -18.80
C TRP A 52 -5.23 -1.83 -19.15
N LYS A 53 -6.13 -2.66 -19.70
CA LYS A 53 -7.50 -2.25 -20.03
C LYS A 53 -8.31 -1.87 -18.79
N ILE A 54 -8.17 -2.60 -17.68
CA ILE A 54 -8.82 -2.29 -16.41
C ILE A 54 -8.18 -1.04 -15.81
N PHE A 55 -6.85 -1.02 -15.72
CA PHE A 55 -6.08 0.04 -15.08
C PHE A 55 -6.37 1.42 -15.69
N ARG A 56 -6.39 1.54 -17.03
CA ARG A 56 -6.69 2.80 -17.73
C ARG A 56 -8.11 3.33 -17.52
N LYS A 57 -9.07 2.46 -17.13
CA LYS A 57 -10.44 2.88 -16.80
C LYS A 57 -10.53 3.49 -15.40
N VAL A 58 -9.60 3.14 -14.52
CA VAL A 58 -9.55 3.62 -13.12
C VAL A 58 -8.60 4.83 -13.01
N ILE A 59 -7.40 4.74 -13.60
CA ILE A 59 -6.39 5.80 -13.63
C ILE A 59 -6.43 6.51 -14.99
N LEU A 60 -7.25 7.55 -15.08
CA LEU A 60 -7.64 8.18 -16.35
C LEU A 60 -6.48 8.89 -17.07
N ALA A 61 -5.46 9.33 -16.33
CA ALA A 61 -4.32 10.05 -16.87
C ALA A 61 -3.28 9.15 -17.54
N THR A 62 -3.46 7.83 -17.52
CA THR A 62 -2.47 6.89 -18.07
C THR A 62 -2.43 6.97 -19.60
N MET A 63 -1.24 7.18 -20.15
CA MET A 63 -1.02 7.34 -21.59
C MET A 63 -0.45 6.07 -22.20
N ASN A 64 0.63 5.57 -21.63
CA ASN A 64 1.36 4.42 -22.18
C ASN A 64 2.12 3.66 -21.10
N TYR A 65 2.53 2.45 -21.44
CA TYR A 65 3.44 1.62 -20.65
C TYR A 65 4.69 1.33 -21.47
N ASN A 66 5.68 0.72 -20.82
CA ASN A 66 6.89 0.28 -21.50
C ASN A 66 7.33 -1.11 -21.01
N LYS A 67 8.46 -1.60 -21.52
CA LYS A 67 8.96 -2.94 -21.18
C LYS A 67 9.24 -3.10 -19.68
N ASN A 68 9.66 -2.03 -18.99
CA ASN A 68 9.87 -2.09 -17.54
C ASN A 68 8.55 -2.30 -16.81
N THR A 69 7.48 -1.59 -17.20
CA THR A 69 6.15 -1.74 -16.60
C THR A 69 5.70 -3.19 -16.66
N ILE A 70 5.76 -3.81 -17.84
CA ILE A 70 5.34 -5.22 -18.04
C ILE A 70 6.18 -6.16 -17.16
N ARG A 71 7.51 -6.06 -17.26
CA ARG A 71 8.42 -6.96 -16.54
C ARG A 71 8.28 -6.84 -15.02
N LYS A 72 8.16 -5.62 -14.52
CA LYS A 72 8.06 -5.38 -13.07
C LYS A 72 6.73 -5.80 -12.51
N LEU A 73 5.66 -5.65 -13.28
CA LEU A 73 4.36 -6.18 -12.92
C LEU A 73 4.35 -7.72 -12.91
N GLU A 74 5.04 -8.37 -13.85
CA GLU A 74 5.23 -9.82 -13.85
C GLU A 74 6.01 -10.29 -12.61
N GLU A 75 7.14 -9.63 -12.30
CA GLU A 75 7.92 -9.89 -11.08
C GLU A 75 7.06 -9.72 -9.82
N TYR A 76 6.21 -8.68 -9.77
CA TYR A 76 5.30 -8.44 -8.66
C TYR A 76 4.30 -9.58 -8.51
N ILE A 77 3.61 -9.95 -9.60
CA ILE A 77 2.62 -11.03 -9.60
C ILE A 77 3.24 -12.36 -9.15
N VAL A 78 4.43 -12.69 -9.66
CA VAL A 78 5.13 -13.93 -9.28
C VAL A 78 5.51 -13.90 -7.79
N LEU A 79 5.94 -12.75 -7.28
CA LEU A 79 6.37 -12.58 -5.90
C LEU A 79 5.21 -12.65 -4.90
N THR A 80 4.05 -12.07 -5.25
CA THR A 80 2.91 -11.92 -4.32
C THR A 80 1.84 -12.99 -4.47
N ARG A 81 1.97 -13.89 -5.45
CA ARG A 81 1.11 -15.07 -5.56
C ARG A 81 1.24 -15.93 -4.29
N LYS A 82 0.13 -16.04 -3.55
CA LYS A 82 0.02 -16.85 -2.33
C LYS A 82 -0.05 -18.32 -2.73
N ASP A 83 0.86 -19.15 -2.21
CA ASP A 83 0.74 -20.61 -2.32
C ASP A 83 -0.59 -21.08 -1.72
N LYS A 84 -1.24 -22.07 -2.35
CA LYS A 84 -2.58 -22.58 -2.00
C LYS A 84 -2.73 -23.05 -0.54
N ASP A 85 -1.62 -23.24 0.17
CA ASP A 85 -1.57 -23.73 1.56
C ASP A 85 -1.45 -22.63 2.64
N ASP A 86 -1.34 -21.35 2.26
CA ASP A 86 -1.28 -20.25 3.23
C ASP A 86 -2.67 -19.88 3.76
N LYS A 87 -3.27 -20.80 4.51
CA LYS A 87 -4.40 -20.47 5.40
C LYS A 87 -3.93 -19.46 6.43
N TYR A 88 -4.38 -18.22 6.24
CA TYR A 88 -4.21 -17.13 7.18
C TYR A 88 -4.90 -17.46 8.51
N ILE A 89 -4.10 -17.75 9.54
CA ILE A 89 -4.56 -17.92 10.92
C ILE A 89 -3.75 -16.95 11.78
N LEU A 90 -4.41 -15.90 12.26
CA LEU A 90 -3.91 -15.02 13.32
C LEU A 90 -3.73 -15.86 14.59
N ASN A 91 -2.50 -16.18 14.94
CA ASN A 91 -2.18 -16.62 16.28
C ASN A 91 -0.80 -16.10 16.69
N ARG A 92 -0.69 -15.67 17.95
CA ARG A 92 0.48 -15.06 18.60
C ARG A 92 1.84 -15.75 18.34
N LYS A 93 1.81 -17.01 17.90
CA LYS A 93 2.98 -17.86 17.59
C LYS A 93 3.68 -17.56 16.26
N LYS A 94 3.26 -16.56 15.46
CA LYS A 94 3.84 -16.29 14.12
C LYS A 94 4.88 -15.15 14.02
N ARG A 95 5.41 -14.58 15.11
CA ARG A 95 6.47 -13.53 15.08
C ARG A 95 7.70 -13.88 14.21
N LYS A 96 8.01 -15.18 14.00
CA LYS A 96 9.13 -15.63 13.14
C LYS A 96 8.81 -15.68 11.64
N ARG A 97 7.54 -15.89 11.24
CA ARG A 97 7.12 -15.85 9.82
C ARG A 97 6.93 -14.42 9.29
N VAL A 98 6.70 -13.48 10.20
CA VAL A 98 6.56 -12.05 9.89
C VAL A 98 7.81 -11.52 9.17
N LYS A 99 9.03 -11.90 9.58
CA LYS A 99 10.27 -11.41 8.93
C LYS A 99 10.49 -11.87 7.49
N GLU A 100 10.06 -13.09 7.15
CA GLU A 100 10.15 -13.58 5.77
C GLU A 100 9.06 -12.94 4.90
N LEU A 101 7.86 -12.80 5.45
CA LEU A 101 6.75 -12.09 4.82
C LEU A 101 7.08 -10.59 4.60
N GLU A 102 7.72 -9.94 5.57
CA GLU A 102 8.21 -8.56 5.48
C GLU A 102 9.22 -8.39 4.33
N LYS A 103 10.12 -9.35 4.13
CA LYS A 103 11.09 -9.29 3.01
C LYS A 103 10.42 -9.42 1.65
N VAL A 104 9.43 -10.32 1.54
CA VAL A 104 8.64 -10.48 0.31
C VAL A 104 7.83 -9.23 0.04
N ASN A 105 7.14 -8.70 1.06
CA ASN A 105 6.34 -7.49 0.94
C ASN A 105 7.20 -6.27 0.58
N ARG A 106 8.36 -6.09 1.21
CA ARG A 106 9.29 -5.01 0.87
C ARG A 106 9.69 -5.03 -0.60
N LYS A 107 10.09 -6.20 -1.10
CA LYS A 107 10.38 -6.37 -2.53
C LYS A 107 9.14 -6.10 -3.39
N GLY A 108 7.96 -6.47 -2.92
CA GLY A 108 6.69 -6.15 -3.57
C GLY A 108 6.45 -4.64 -3.69
N GLU A 109 6.61 -3.89 -2.60
CA GLU A 109 6.46 -2.43 -2.57
C GLU A 109 7.52 -1.74 -3.45
N GLU A 110 8.78 -2.19 -3.42
CA GLU A 110 9.84 -1.71 -4.32
C GLU A 110 9.46 -1.93 -5.80
N LEU A 111 8.87 -3.07 -6.14
CA LEU A 111 8.38 -3.34 -7.49
C LEU A 111 7.22 -2.42 -7.87
N LEU A 112 6.25 -2.21 -6.97
CA LEU A 112 5.11 -1.32 -7.19
C LEU A 112 5.57 0.12 -7.44
N ASP A 113 6.55 0.59 -6.69
CA ASP A 113 7.18 1.89 -6.88
C ASP A 113 7.76 2.03 -8.29
N VAL A 114 8.53 1.04 -8.74
CA VAL A 114 9.10 1.02 -10.09
C VAL A 114 8.00 0.95 -11.16
N ILE A 115 6.95 0.16 -10.93
CA ILE A 115 5.81 0.06 -11.85
C ILE A 115 5.17 1.43 -12.04
N VAL A 116 4.83 2.12 -10.94
CA VAL A 116 4.18 3.43 -10.97
C VAL A 116 5.03 4.46 -11.73
N VAL A 117 6.32 4.56 -11.45
CA VAL A 117 7.19 5.54 -12.14
C VAL A 117 7.52 5.16 -13.59
N SER A 118 7.35 3.89 -13.97
CA SER A 118 7.55 3.43 -15.35
C SER A 118 6.35 3.69 -16.27
N ILE A 119 5.19 4.03 -15.71
CA ILE A 119 4.00 4.35 -16.47
C ILE A 119 4.10 5.78 -16.99
N LYS A 120 3.81 5.97 -18.28
CA LYS A 120 3.73 7.30 -18.87
C LYS A 120 2.35 7.87 -18.63
N TYR A 121 2.28 9.01 -17.96
CA TYR A 121 1.06 9.78 -17.75
C TYR A 121 0.95 10.91 -18.77
N ARG A 122 -0.27 11.20 -19.20
CA ARG A 122 -0.58 12.35 -20.07
C ARG A 122 -0.69 13.63 -19.26
N ASP A 123 -1.41 13.54 -18.15
CA ASP A 123 -1.77 14.64 -17.26
C ASP A 123 -1.57 14.18 -15.80
N GLU A 124 -1.88 15.05 -14.83
CA GLU A 124 -1.85 14.70 -13.42
C GLU A 124 -2.86 13.57 -13.10
N PRO A 125 -2.42 12.44 -12.48
CA PRO A 125 -3.31 11.36 -12.10
C PRO A 125 -4.41 11.77 -11.09
N ASN A 126 -5.57 11.13 -11.20
CA ASN A 126 -6.70 11.28 -10.26
C ASN A 126 -6.45 10.69 -8.86
N TYR A 127 -5.29 10.06 -8.65
CA TYR A 127 -4.87 9.46 -7.39
C TYR A 127 -3.42 9.85 -7.06
N LYS A 128 -3.10 9.89 -5.76
CA LYS A 128 -1.71 9.90 -5.27
C LYS A 128 -1.04 8.56 -5.58
N LYS A 129 0.29 8.50 -5.48
CA LYS A 129 1.09 7.28 -5.66
C LYS A 129 0.51 6.10 -4.90
N ILE A 130 0.22 6.27 -3.60
CA ILE A 130 -0.36 5.22 -2.75
C ILE A 130 -1.70 4.71 -3.28
N GLY A 131 -2.55 5.58 -3.83
CA GLY A 131 -3.81 5.18 -4.45
C GLY A 131 -3.63 4.43 -5.76
N ILE A 132 -2.66 4.85 -6.59
CA ILE A 132 -2.29 4.12 -7.82
C ILE A 132 -1.77 2.72 -7.45
N ILE A 133 -0.92 2.62 -6.43
CA ILE A 133 -0.43 1.35 -5.89
C ILE A 133 -1.59 0.46 -5.46
N SER A 134 -2.54 0.97 -4.65
CA SER A 134 -3.72 0.21 -4.23
C SER A 134 -4.51 -0.34 -5.43
N VAL A 135 -4.69 0.47 -6.49
CA VAL A 135 -5.37 0.02 -7.72
C VAL A 135 -4.59 -1.09 -8.42
N ILE A 136 -3.25 -0.99 -8.51
CA ILE A 136 -2.42 -2.06 -9.10
C ILE A 136 -2.58 -3.36 -8.31
N LYS A 137 -2.44 -3.31 -6.98
CA LYS A 137 -2.58 -4.47 -6.10
C LYS A 137 -3.94 -5.14 -6.27
N MET A 138 -5.03 -4.37 -6.18
CA MET A 138 -6.40 -4.87 -6.39
C MET A 138 -6.55 -5.59 -7.73
N ILE A 139 -6.05 -5.01 -8.83
CA ILE A 139 -6.18 -5.62 -10.15
C ILE A 139 -5.44 -6.95 -10.16
N CYS A 140 -4.17 -6.96 -9.74
CA CYS A 140 -3.34 -8.15 -9.72
C CYS A 140 -3.89 -9.28 -8.84
N GLU A 141 -4.39 -8.96 -7.65
CA GLU A 141 -4.81 -9.96 -6.65
C GLU A 141 -6.24 -10.48 -6.86
N HIS A 142 -7.13 -9.70 -7.48
CA HIS A 142 -8.56 -10.03 -7.52
C HIS A 142 -9.14 -10.09 -8.93
N TYR A 143 -8.47 -9.52 -9.92
CA TYR A 143 -9.07 -9.24 -11.22
C TYR A 143 -8.23 -9.68 -12.41
N ILE A 144 -7.04 -10.25 -12.26
CA ILE A 144 -6.34 -10.89 -13.39
C ILE A 144 -6.62 -12.39 -13.41
N PHE A 145 -6.33 -13.09 -12.32
CA PHE A 145 -6.36 -14.55 -12.24
C PHE A 145 -7.45 -15.06 -11.28
N ASP A 146 -8.06 -16.19 -11.60
CA ASP A 146 -8.90 -16.95 -10.65
C ASP A 146 -8.04 -17.80 -9.70
N LYS A 147 -8.68 -18.59 -8.84
CA LYS A 147 -7.99 -19.50 -7.90
C LYS A 147 -7.21 -20.65 -8.59
N GLU A 148 -7.46 -20.86 -9.88
CA GLU A 148 -6.87 -21.89 -10.73
C GLU A 148 -5.87 -21.30 -11.76
N ASP A 149 -5.50 -20.02 -11.61
CA ASP A 149 -4.61 -19.27 -12.50
C ASP A 149 -5.17 -19.01 -13.91
N ASN A 150 -6.48 -19.18 -14.12
CA ASN A 150 -7.12 -18.80 -15.38
C ASN A 150 -7.40 -17.29 -15.41
N LEU A 151 -7.26 -16.67 -16.58
CA LEU A 151 -7.64 -15.28 -16.78
C LEU A 151 -9.17 -15.12 -16.65
N LEU A 152 -9.62 -14.20 -15.79
CA LEU A 152 -11.08 -13.93 -15.71
C LEU A 152 -11.58 -12.86 -16.70
N VAL A 153 -12.86 -12.89 -17.04
CA VAL A 153 -13.49 -11.98 -18.04
C VAL A 153 -14.07 -10.70 -17.40
N GLU A 154 -14.15 -9.62 -18.20
CA GLU A 154 -13.84 -8.22 -17.84
C GLU A 154 -14.90 -7.33 -17.16
N GLU A 155 -16.20 -7.42 -17.46
CA GLU A 155 -17.11 -6.30 -17.14
C GLU A 155 -17.41 -6.12 -15.64
N LYS A 156 -17.74 -7.21 -14.93
CA LYS A 156 -18.06 -7.15 -13.49
C LYS A 156 -16.87 -6.72 -12.62
N LYS A 157 -15.65 -6.78 -13.16
CA LYS A 157 -14.41 -6.48 -12.43
C LYS A 157 -14.19 -4.99 -12.23
N ILE A 158 -14.49 -4.22 -13.27
CA ILE A 158 -14.29 -2.76 -13.28
C ILE A 158 -15.29 -2.10 -12.34
N GLU A 159 -16.54 -2.55 -12.33
CA GLU A 159 -17.57 -2.08 -11.39
C GLU A 159 -17.16 -2.32 -9.93
N GLY A 160 -16.52 -3.46 -9.63
CA GLY A 160 -16.02 -3.75 -8.28
C GLY A 160 -14.90 -2.81 -7.82
N ILE A 161 -13.98 -2.43 -8.71
CA ILE A 161 -12.90 -1.48 -8.37
C ILE A 161 -13.47 -0.06 -8.23
N LEU A 162 -14.28 0.38 -9.19
CA LEU A 162 -14.88 1.72 -9.18
C LEU A 162 -15.89 1.91 -8.05
N GLY A 163 -16.54 0.83 -7.63
CA GLY A 163 -17.48 0.79 -6.50
C GLY A 163 -16.83 0.54 -5.14
N ASN A 164 -15.50 0.43 -5.06
CA ASN A 164 -14.82 0.20 -3.78
C ASN A 164 -14.98 1.44 -2.86
N GLU A 165 -15.72 1.29 -1.77
CA GLU A 165 -16.06 2.40 -0.86
C GLU A 165 -14.81 3.06 -0.24
N GLU A 166 -13.80 2.26 0.08
CA GLU A 166 -12.55 2.74 0.69
C GLU A 166 -11.74 3.58 -0.30
N LEU A 167 -11.56 3.09 -1.53
CA LEU A 167 -10.91 3.83 -2.61
C LEU A 167 -11.69 5.10 -2.98
N LEU A 168 -13.03 5.05 -2.99
CA LEU A 168 -13.87 6.22 -3.26
C LEU A 168 -13.72 7.29 -2.18
N LYS A 169 -13.77 6.88 -0.91
CA LYS A 169 -13.73 7.77 0.26
C LYS A 169 -12.33 8.31 0.54
N TYR A 170 -11.32 7.45 0.58
CA TYR A 170 -9.97 7.80 1.03
C TYR A 170 -8.94 7.91 -0.10
N LYS A 171 -9.29 7.52 -1.33
CA LYS A 171 -8.38 7.53 -2.50
C LYS A 171 -7.21 6.55 -2.41
N TYR A 172 -7.22 5.63 -1.45
CA TYR A 172 -6.32 4.49 -1.36
C TYR A 172 -6.96 3.41 -0.47
N ILE A 173 -6.37 2.23 -0.44
CA ILE A 173 -6.82 1.08 0.36
C ILE A 173 -5.68 0.62 1.25
N ILE A 174 -6.00 0.29 2.49
CA ILE A 174 -5.13 -0.45 3.42
C ILE A 174 -5.58 -1.91 3.36
N GLU A 175 -4.75 -2.80 2.84
CA GLU A 175 -5.09 -4.22 2.75
C GLU A 175 -5.04 -4.90 4.13
N ASP A 176 -5.72 -6.04 4.28
CA ASP A 176 -5.82 -6.73 5.59
C ASP A 176 -4.44 -7.13 6.13
N ASP A 177 -3.55 -7.59 5.26
CA ASP A 177 -2.18 -7.96 5.62
C ASP A 177 -1.33 -6.74 6.02
N GLU A 178 -1.55 -5.58 5.37
CA GLU A 178 -0.93 -4.32 5.74
C GLU A 178 -1.46 -3.81 7.08
N LEU A 179 -2.77 -3.86 7.29
CA LEU A 179 -3.42 -3.50 8.52
C LEU A 179 -2.89 -4.34 9.70
N ASP A 180 -2.77 -5.65 9.49
CA ASP A 180 -2.23 -6.57 10.49
C ASP A 180 -0.76 -6.26 10.83
N ARG A 181 0.08 -5.93 9.83
CA ARG A 181 1.47 -5.51 10.07
C ARG A 181 1.56 -4.25 10.91
N ARG A 182 0.83 -3.20 10.52
CA ARG A 182 0.79 -1.93 11.26
C ARG A 182 0.30 -2.14 12.69
N PHE A 183 -0.64 -3.07 12.90
CA PHE A 183 -1.11 -3.42 14.24
C PHE A 183 -0.05 -4.15 15.07
N VAL A 184 0.73 -5.05 14.47
CA VAL A 184 1.85 -5.71 15.16
C VAL A 184 2.87 -4.68 15.64
N VAL A 185 3.23 -3.69 14.81
CA VAL A 185 4.15 -2.62 15.20
C VAL A 185 3.59 -1.79 16.36
N LEU A 186 2.29 -1.48 16.34
CA LEU A 186 1.61 -0.83 17.46
C LEU A 186 1.69 -1.67 18.74
N GLU A 187 1.37 -2.97 18.67
CA GLU A 187 1.42 -3.89 19.82
C GLU A 187 2.83 -3.97 20.42
N GLU A 188 3.86 -4.10 19.57
CA GLU A 188 5.26 -4.16 20.00
C GLU A 188 5.72 -2.87 20.66
N TRP A 189 5.32 -1.71 20.14
CA TRP A 189 5.61 -0.42 20.77
C TRP A 189 4.93 -0.31 22.15
N LEU A 190 3.65 -0.66 22.28
CA LEU A 190 2.93 -0.63 23.55
C LEU A 190 3.57 -1.54 24.60
N GLU A 191 4.01 -2.74 24.19
CA GLU A 191 4.69 -3.72 25.06
C GLU A 191 6.10 -3.24 25.47
N LYS A 192 6.90 -2.74 24.52
CA LYS A 192 8.28 -2.26 24.76
C LYS A 192 8.32 -1.06 25.70
N GLU A 193 7.42 -0.10 25.52
CA GLU A 193 7.29 1.08 26.37
C GLU A 193 6.57 0.78 27.70
N LYS A 194 6.19 -0.48 27.94
CA LYS A 194 5.48 -0.95 29.15
C LYS A 194 4.22 -0.11 29.43
N ILE A 195 3.52 0.28 28.37
CA ILE A 195 2.30 1.09 28.46
C ILE A 195 1.13 0.17 28.84
N VAL A 196 0.85 -0.81 27.98
CA VAL A 196 -0.20 -1.82 28.15
C VAL A 196 0.22 -3.12 27.46
N ILE A 197 -0.25 -4.26 27.98
CA ILE A 197 -0.11 -5.55 27.31
C ILE A 197 -1.48 -5.97 26.76
N ILE A 198 -1.57 -6.11 25.45
CA ILE A 198 -2.78 -6.58 24.76
C ILE A 198 -2.93 -8.08 25.03
N GLU A 199 -4.10 -8.53 25.47
CA GLU A 199 -4.42 -9.96 25.61
C GLU A 199 -4.99 -10.51 24.30
N PHE A 200 -5.95 -9.78 23.70
CA PHE A 200 -6.69 -10.21 22.53
C PHE A 200 -7.37 -9.03 21.81
N ILE A 201 -7.57 -9.16 20.50
CA ILE A 201 -8.31 -8.22 19.64
C ILE A 201 -9.35 -8.93 18.79
N THR A 202 -10.37 -8.18 18.37
CA THR A 202 -11.43 -8.69 17.49
C THR A 202 -11.33 -8.07 16.10
N GLN A 203 -12.04 -8.64 15.12
CA GLN A 203 -12.21 -8.02 13.79
C GLN A 203 -12.86 -6.63 13.88
N HIS A 204 -13.74 -6.41 14.85
CA HIS A 204 -14.34 -5.11 15.09
C HIS A 204 -13.30 -4.08 15.56
N THR A 205 -12.35 -4.49 16.40
CA THR A 205 -11.20 -3.68 16.83
C THR A 205 -10.34 -3.27 15.64
N MET A 206 -10.06 -4.21 14.73
CA MET A 206 -9.27 -3.95 13.51
C MET A 206 -9.96 -2.96 12.56
N ARG A 207 -11.29 -3.00 12.47
CA ARG A 207 -12.04 -2.00 11.69
C ARG A 207 -11.85 -0.58 12.21
N TYR A 208 -11.87 -0.38 13.54
CA TYR A 208 -11.56 0.92 14.11
C TYR A 208 -10.11 1.32 13.86
N PHE A 209 -9.16 0.39 13.96
CA PHE A 209 -7.77 0.67 13.66
C PHE A 209 -7.60 1.14 12.21
N LYS A 210 -8.24 0.46 11.26
CA LYS A 210 -8.24 0.83 9.84
C LYS A 210 -8.80 2.23 9.62
N GLU A 211 -9.93 2.54 10.25
CA GLU A 211 -10.54 3.87 10.19
C GLU A 211 -9.59 4.96 10.73
N ILE A 212 -8.94 4.69 11.86
CA ILE A 212 -7.94 5.59 12.46
C ILE A 212 -6.76 5.83 11.52
N LEU A 213 -6.26 4.80 10.85
CA LEU A 213 -5.15 4.95 9.89
C LEU A 213 -5.53 5.83 8.69
N HIS A 214 -6.81 5.80 8.26
CA HIS A 214 -7.31 6.68 7.21
C HIS A 214 -7.51 8.14 7.62
N MET A 215 -7.50 8.45 8.91
CA MET A 215 -7.58 9.84 9.39
C MET A 215 -6.28 10.60 9.12
N GLU A 216 -5.15 9.92 8.92
CA GLU A 216 -3.84 10.55 8.74
C GLU A 216 -3.58 11.66 9.78
N LYS A 217 -3.50 12.94 9.38
CA LYS A 217 -3.31 14.07 10.27
C LYS A 217 -4.60 14.57 10.93
N SER A 218 -5.78 14.27 10.36
CA SER A 218 -7.06 14.70 10.93
C SER A 218 -7.39 13.98 12.25
N ILE A 219 -6.67 12.91 12.59
CA ILE A 219 -6.74 12.25 13.90
C ILE A 219 -6.46 13.22 15.07
N LEU A 220 -5.75 14.33 14.82
CA LEU A 220 -5.49 15.38 15.80
C LEU A 220 -6.74 16.23 16.12
N ASN A 221 -7.80 16.15 15.29
CA ASN A 221 -9.05 16.85 15.56
C ASN A 221 -9.79 16.19 16.72
N GLU A 222 -10.31 16.98 17.65
CA GLU A 222 -11.04 16.48 18.82
C GLU A 222 -12.24 15.61 18.45
N GLU A 223 -12.90 15.88 17.32
CA GLU A 223 -14.01 15.08 16.80
C GLU A 223 -13.63 13.63 16.47
N ASN A 224 -12.36 13.37 16.17
CA ASN A 224 -11.84 12.05 15.82
C ASN A 224 -11.27 11.29 17.03
N ARG A 225 -11.12 11.97 18.18
CA ARG A 225 -10.60 11.40 19.43
C ARG A 225 -11.48 10.24 19.92
N ASP A 226 -12.80 10.36 19.75
CA ASP A 226 -13.75 9.31 20.13
C ASP A 226 -13.54 8.01 19.36
N THR A 227 -13.11 8.07 18.10
CA THR A 227 -12.78 6.87 17.33
C THR A 227 -11.57 6.14 17.93
N VAL A 228 -10.56 6.88 18.40
CA VAL A 228 -9.39 6.31 19.09
C VAL A 228 -9.79 5.70 20.44
N LYS A 229 -10.64 6.39 21.21
CA LYS A 229 -11.19 5.84 22.47
C LYS A 229 -12.00 4.57 22.24
N ASN A 230 -12.82 4.55 21.18
CA ASN A 230 -13.58 3.37 20.79
C ASN A 230 -12.67 2.20 20.37
N PHE A 231 -11.60 2.48 19.63
CA PHE A 231 -10.57 1.48 19.34
C PHE A 231 -9.97 0.90 20.62
N GLN A 232 -9.52 1.76 21.56
CA GLN A 232 -8.94 1.34 22.84
C GLN A 232 -9.93 0.49 23.65
N LYS A 233 -11.20 0.90 23.71
CA LYS A 233 -12.25 0.18 24.46
C LYS A 233 -12.52 -1.23 23.92
N ASN A 234 -12.27 -1.46 22.63
CA ASN A 234 -12.46 -2.75 21.98
C ASN A 234 -11.24 -3.68 22.05
N ILE A 235 -10.18 -3.27 22.74
CA ILE A 235 -9.01 -4.13 23.01
C ILE A 235 -9.21 -4.83 24.35
N LYS A 236 -8.96 -6.14 24.39
CA LYS A 236 -8.85 -6.87 25.66
C LYS A 236 -7.42 -6.75 26.17
N TYR A 237 -7.22 -6.15 27.33
CA TYR A 237 -5.91 -5.98 27.97
C TYR A 237 -5.65 -7.05 29.03
N GLN A 238 -4.38 -7.39 29.29
CA GLN A 238 -4.02 -8.21 30.44
C GLN A 238 -4.30 -7.47 31.76
N TRP A 239 -4.50 -8.21 32.86
CA TRP A 239 -4.88 -7.71 34.20
C TRP A 239 -4.11 -6.44 34.65
N TRP A 240 -4.84 -5.51 35.29
CA TRP A 240 -4.45 -4.13 35.57
C TRP A 240 -3.13 -3.95 36.33
N ASP A 241 -2.72 -4.91 37.17
CA ASP A 241 -1.49 -4.83 37.97
C ASP A 241 -0.21 -4.86 37.10
N LYS A 242 -0.32 -5.23 35.82
CA LYS A 242 0.79 -5.25 34.86
C LYS A 242 0.81 -4.06 33.90
N ASN A 243 -0.21 -3.21 33.90
CA ASN A 243 -0.32 -2.07 32.99
C ASN A 243 -0.11 -0.76 33.73
N LYS A 244 0.47 0.23 33.04
CA LYS A 244 0.57 1.60 33.57
C LYS A 244 -0.81 2.28 33.72
N TYR A 245 -1.78 1.83 32.92
CA TYR A 245 -3.14 2.37 32.87
C TYR A 245 -4.15 1.28 33.25
N PRO A 246 -4.83 1.39 34.41
CA PRO A 246 -5.84 0.42 34.84
C PRO A 246 -7.06 0.34 33.90
N GLU A 247 -7.46 1.48 33.32
CA GLU A 247 -8.51 1.60 32.29
C GLU A 247 -7.96 2.36 31.07
N PRO A 248 -7.25 1.68 30.15
CA PRO A 248 -6.59 2.30 29.02
C PRO A 248 -7.48 3.22 28.16
N TRP A 249 -8.76 2.88 28.01
CA TRP A 249 -9.72 3.61 27.17
C TRP A 249 -10.32 4.86 27.82
N VAL A 250 -10.14 5.06 29.13
CA VAL A 250 -10.58 6.27 29.85
C VAL A 250 -9.43 7.26 30.01
N ASN A 251 -8.20 6.82 29.79
CA ASN A 251 -7.02 7.64 30.03
C ASN A 251 -6.67 8.51 28.81
N ASP A 252 -6.93 9.81 28.93
CA ASP A 252 -6.64 10.78 27.88
C ASP A 252 -5.15 10.86 27.52
N ASP A 253 -4.23 10.72 28.50
CA ASP A 253 -2.77 10.72 28.24
C ASP A 253 -2.34 9.51 27.39
N LEU A 254 -2.97 8.35 27.55
CA LEU A 254 -2.73 7.21 26.66
C LEU A 254 -3.30 7.45 25.26
N THR A 255 -4.52 8.01 25.17
CA THR A 255 -5.11 8.37 23.88
C THR A 255 -4.20 9.34 23.12
N ASP A 256 -3.70 10.38 23.78
CA ASP A 256 -2.78 11.36 23.21
C ASP A 256 -1.45 10.72 22.76
N LYS A 257 -0.92 9.77 23.53
CA LYS A 257 0.29 9.02 23.14
C LYS A 257 0.09 8.18 21.91
N ILE A 258 -1.04 7.48 21.81
CA ILE A 258 -1.37 6.67 20.62
C ILE A 258 -1.54 7.57 19.40
N ILE A 259 -2.30 8.67 19.53
CA ILE A 259 -2.48 9.66 18.46
C ILE A 259 -1.12 10.24 18.02
N GLY A 260 -0.32 10.70 18.97
CA GLY A 260 1.01 11.23 18.71
C GLY A 260 1.90 10.22 17.99
N LYS A 261 1.88 8.96 18.42
CA LYS A 261 2.68 7.91 17.79
C LYS A 261 2.22 7.55 16.39
N ILE A 262 0.90 7.54 16.14
CA ILE A 262 0.33 7.36 14.80
C ILE A 262 0.80 8.48 13.87
N VAL A 263 0.73 9.73 14.29
CA VAL A 263 1.18 10.87 13.48
C VAL A 263 2.68 10.81 13.23
N GLU A 264 3.48 10.53 14.26
CA GLU A 264 4.94 10.39 14.18
C GLU A 264 5.36 9.32 13.18
N THR A 265 4.69 8.17 13.20
CA THR A 265 5.03 7.00 12.37
C THR A 265 4.22 6.92 11.07
N LYS A 266 3.45 7.97 10.75
CA LYS A 266 2.52 8.00 9.61
C LYS A 266 1.57 6.78 9.56
N GLY A 267 1.10 6.36 10.73
CA GLY A 267 0.23 5.19 10.90
C GLY A 267 1.01 3.87 10.92
N PHE A 268 2.16 3.86 11.59
CA PHE A 268 3.05 2.70 11.71
C PHE A 268 3.52 2.16 10.35
N VAL A 269 3.69 3.07 9.39
CA VAL A 269 4.41 2.76 8.15
C VAL A 269 5.88 2.69 8.53
N GLU A 270 6.55 1.59 8.20
CA GLU A 270 8.00 1.57 8.29
C GLU A 270 8.55 2.57 7.27
N GLU A 271 9.10 3.69 7.72
CA GLU A 271 9.94 4.53 6.88
C GLU A 271 11.27 3.79 6.68
N TYR A 272 11.43 3.22 5.50
CA TYR A 272 12.66 2.51 5.14
C TYR A 272 13.78 3.53 4.99
N SER A 273 14.64 3.64 6.00
CA SER A 273 15.93 4.29 5.86
C SER A 273 16.77 3.47 4.89
N ASP A 274 17.28 4.12 3.84
CA ASP A 274 18.36 3.59 3.02
C ASP A 274 19.59 3.38 3.91
N GLU A 275 19.70 2.21 4.55
CA GLU A 275 20.99 1.75 5.07
C GLU A 275 21.83 1.33 3.86
N SER A 276 22.53 2.34 3.32
CA SER A 276 23.59 2.27 2.33
C SER A 276 24.77 1.41 2.77
#